data_AF-A0A969HJ78-F1
#
_entry.id   AF-A0A969HJ78-F1
#
_cell.length_a   1.000
_cell.length_b   1.000
_cell.length_c   1.000
_cell.angle_alpha   90.00
_cell.angle_beta   90.00
_cell.angle_gamma   90.00
#
_symmetry.space_group_name_H-M   'P 1'
#
loop_
_entity.id
_entity.type
_entity.pdbx_description
1 polymer ?
#
loop_
_entity_poly.entity_id
_entity_poly.type
_entity_poly.pdbx_seq_one_letter_code
_entity_poly.pdbx_strand_id
1 'polypeptide(L)'
;MTATYKSAGQKRLKFRVTFSDGSTSEGQAPFDILSVAPSVTTKTFQTTSDFAIPIFSTTGAHAGIIANVALSQRNRGTGRITKPLIVVEGYDISGVALLLQDAYRYEDFIGAINATNEQGYNFNQALDNVANYDLIFLDFVNGTDDIVRNARAFQQALAEINTRKAQAG
;
A
#
# COMPACT_ATOMS: atom_id res chain seq x y z
N MET A 1 -12.92 18.76 -27.58
CA MET A 1 -13.31 19.42 -26.31
C MET A 1 -12.91 18.50 -25.18
N THR A 2 -12.24 19.01 -24.15
CA THR A 2 -11.78 18.22 -22.99
C THR A 2 -12.34 18.85 -21.71
N ALA A 3 -12.61 18.02 -20.69
CA ALA A 3 -13.12 18.45 -19.40
C ALA A 3 -12.28 17.84 -18.27
N THR A 4 -11.97 18.63 -17.24
CA THR A 4 -11.19 18.21 -16.07
C THR A 4 -12.10 18.16 -14.84
N TYR A 5 -12.09 17.03 -14.12
CA TYR A 5 -12.92 16.82 -12.94
C TYR A 5 -12.08 16.92 -11.66
N LYS A 6 -12.63 17.59 -10.64
CA LYS A 6 -11.99 17.75 -9.31
C LYS A 6 -12.50 16.76 -8.25
N SER A 7 -13.48 15.94 -8.59
CA SER A 7 -14.03 14.91 -7.69
C SER A 7 -14.46 13.66 -8.44
N ALA A 8 -14.23 12.51 -7.81
CA ALA A 8 -14.72 11.21 -8.25
C ALA A 8 -16.27 11.12 -8.17
N GLY A 9 -16.81 10.00 -8.64
CA GLY A 9 -18.23 9.66 -8.59
C GLY A 9 -18.97 9.89 -9.91
N GLN A 10 -20.27 9.56 -9.90
CA GLN A 10 -21.12 9.61 -11.07
C GLN A 10 -21.32 11.04 -11.57
N LYS A 11 -21.10 11.23 -12.87
CA LYS A 11 -21.35 12.46 -13.62
C LYS A 11 -22.35 12.18 -14.75
N ARG A 12 -22.86 13.24 -15.37
CA ARG A 12 -23.80 13.15 -16.49
C ARG A 12 -23.28 13.97 -17.66
N LEU A 13 -23.09 13.33 -18.80
CA LEU A 13 -22.84 13.99 -20.07
C LEU A 13 -24.18 14.42 -20.64
N LYS A 14 -24.39 15.72 -20.82
CA LYS A 14 -25.54 16.28 -21.53
C LYS A 14 -25.12 16.64 -22.94
N PHE A 15 -25.89 16.23 -23.94
CA PHE A 15 -25.62 16.55 -25.32
C PHE A 15 -26.91 16.95 -26.05
N ARG A 16 -26.75 17.79 -27.07
CA ARG A 16 -27.81 18.19 -27.99
C ARG A 16 -27.37 17.85 -29.39
N VAL A 17 -28.24 17.18 -30.14
CA VAL A 17 -28.08 16.91 -31.56
C VAL A 17 -29.03 17.83 -32.31
N THR A 18 -28.50 18.53 -33.31
CA THR A 18 -29.30 19.31 -34.26
C THR A 18 -29.31 18.55 -35.58
N PHE A 19 -30.49 18.24 -36.10
CA PHE A 19 -30.66 17.53 -37.37
C PHE A 19 -30.61 18.51 -38.55
N SER A 20 -30.50 17.97 -39.76
CA SER A 20 -30.42 18.77 -40.99
C SER A 20 -31.67 19.59 -41.29
N ASP A 21 -32.82 19.21 -40.71
CA ASP A 21 -34.08 19.95 -40.80
C ASP A 21 -34.22 21.06 -39.73
N GLY A 22 -33.18 21.28 -38.92
CA GLY A 22 -33.16 22.27 -37.84
C GLY A 22 -33.83 21.82 -36.55
N SER A 23 -34.44 20.63 -36.51
CA SER A 23 -34.98 20.07 -35.27
C SER A 23 -33.84 19.69 -34.31
N THR A 24 -34.15 19.64 -33.01
CA THR A 24 -33.15 19.29 -31.99
C THR A 24 -33.65 18.15 -31.10
N SER A 25 -32.72 17.33 -30.64
CA SER A 25 -32.94 16.32 -29.62
C SER A 25 -31.87 16.44 -28.54
N GLU A 26 -32.27 16.29 -27.28
CA GLU A 26 -31.38 16.33 -26.13
C GLU A 26 -31.29 14.96 -25.48
N GLY A 27 -30.08 14.60 -25.06
CA GLY A 27 -29.78 13.33 -24.40
C GLY A 27 -28.89 13.53 -23.18
N GLN A 28 -28.94 12.53 -22.29
CA GLN A 28 -28.05 12.46 -21.14
C GLN A 28 -27.54 11.04 -20.94
N ALA A 29 -26.24 10.90 -20.67
CA ALA A 29 -25.61 9.62 -20.37
C ALA A 29 -24.84 9.71 -19.04
N PRO A 30 -25.09 8.81 -18.06
CA PRO A 30 -24.28 8.73 -16.86
C PRO A 30 -22.91 8.12 -17.18
N PHE A 31 -21.88 8.53 -16.46
CA PHE A 31 -20.57 7.90 -16.45
C PHE A 31 -19.89 8.13 -15.10
N ASP A 32 -18.95 7.27 -14.72
CA ASP A 32 -18.27 7.37 -13.44
C ASP A 32 -16.84 7.90 -13.61
N ILE A 33 -16.48 8.89 -12.79
CA ILE A 33 -15.08 9.24 -12.57
C ILE A 33 -14.57 8.34 -11.45
N LEU A 34 -13.75 7.36 -11.81
CA LEU A 34 -13.20 6.38 -10.87
C LEU A 34 -12.20 7.03 -9.90
N SER A 35 -11.38 7.96 -10.40
CA SER A 35 -10.41 8.70 -9.60
C SER A 35 -10.13 10.08 -10.20
N VAL A 36 -9.72 11.01 -9.34
CA VAL A 36 -9.19 12.32 -9.74
C VAL A 36 -7.81 12.46 -9.11
N ALA A 37 -6.86 13.02 -9.87
CA ALA A 37 -5.56 13.35 -9.30
C ALA A 37 -5.77 14.35 -8.14
N PRO A 38 -5.30 14.06 -6.91
CA PRO A 38 -5.46 14.96 -5.80
C PRO A 38 -4.68 16.25 -6.06
N SER A 39 -5.29 17.39 -5.77
CA SER A 39 -4.66 18.73 -5.87
C SER A 39 -3.59 18.98 -4.81
N VAL A 40 -3.21 17.97 -4.04
CA VAL A 40 -2.23 18.07 -2.95
C VAL A 40 -1.11 17.12 -3.31
N THR A 41 0.13 17.60 -3.20
CA THR A 41 1.34 16.78 -3.17
C THR A 41 1.17 15.76 -2.04
N THR A 42 0.55 14.64 -2.36
CA THR A 42 0.15 13.61 -1.41
C THR A 42 1.42 12.82 -1.16
N LYS A 43 2.01 12.98 0.03
CA LYS A 43 3.13 12.14 0.44
C LYS A 43 2.62 10.71 0.55
N THR A 44 2.87 9.90 -0.47
CA THR A 44 2.66 8.44 -0.50
C THR A 44 3.73 7.74 0.37
N PHE A 45 3.69 6.41 0.48
CA PHE A 45 4.76 5.66 1.15
C PHE A 45 6.12 5.95 0.47
N GLN A 46 7.13 6.19 1.29
CA GLN A 46 8.51 6.46 0.86
C GLN A 46 9.36 5.20 1.00
N THR A 47 10.52 5.16 0.36
CA THR A 47 11.47 4.02 0.45
C THR A 47 12.10 3.88 1.84
N THR A 48 11.87 4.83 2.74
CA THR A 48 12.18 4.72 4.17
C THR A 48 10.87 4.60 4.95
N SER A 49 10.77 3.58 5.81
CA SER A 49 9.64 3.42 6.74
C SER A 49 9.62 4.52 7.79
N ASP A 50 8.46 4.83 8.35
CA ASP A 50 8.33 5.81 9.43
C ASP A 50 9.00 5.30 10.72
N PHE A 51 8.91 4.01 11.01
CA PHE A 51 9.63 3.35 12.10
C PHE A 51 9.71 1.84 11.89
N ALA A 52 10.58 1.16 12.64
CA ALA A 52 10.72 -0.28 12.65
C ALA A 52 10.40 -0.87 14.03
N ILE A 53 9.78 -2.06 14.05
CA ILE A 53 9.50 -2.82 15.27
C ILE A 53 10.33 -4.11 15.23
N PRO A 54 11.39 -4.23 16.03
CA PRO A 54 12.14 -5.48 16.15
C PRO A 54 11.35 -6.49 17.00
N ILE A 55 11.13 -7.68 16.45
CA ILE A 55 10.39 -8.78 17.08
C ILE A 55 11.32 -10.01 17.14
N PHE A 56 12.02 -10.16 18.26
CA PHE A 56 12.94 -11.27 18.48
C PHE A 56 12.33 -12.33 19.40
N SER A 57 12.77 -13.58 19.24
CA SER A 57 12.42 -14.64 20.17
C SER A 57 13.22 -14.49 21.46
N THR A 58 12.54 -14.47 22.62
CA THR A 58 13.21 -14.50 23.92
C THR A 58 13.69 -15.90 24.32
N THR A 59 13.14 -16.94 23.67
CA THR A 59 13.43 -18.36 23.95
C THR A 59 14.24 -19.04 22.84
N GLY A 60 14.60 -18.31 21.78
CA GLY A 60 15.28 -18.86 20.60
C GLY A 60 14.37 -19.71 19.70
N ALA A 61 13.06 -19.66 19.89
CA ALA A 61 12.09 -20.42 19.09
C ALA A 61 12.10 -20.05 17.60
N HIS A 62 12.62 -18.87 17.25
CA HIS A 62 12.85 -18.37 15.89
C HIS A 62 13.91 -17.26 15.88
N ALA A 63 14.45 -16.94 14.70
CA ALA A 63 15.44 -15.87 14.54
C ALA A 63 14.87 -14.46 14.80
N GLY A 64 13.61 -14.21 14.41
CA GLY A 64 12.94 -12.92 14.59
C GLY A 64 12.54 -12.26 13.27
N ILE A 65 11.84 -11.13 13.39
CA ILE A 65 11.36 -10.30 12.28
C ILE A 65 11.62 -8.84 12.63
N ILE A 66 11.93 -8.04 11.61
CA ILE A 66 11.86 -6.58 11.68
C ILE A 66 10.62 -6.14 10.90
N ALA A 67 9.66 -5.54 11.59
CA ALA A 67 8.47 -4.99 10.94
C ALA A 67 8.71 -3.50 10.60
N ASN A 68 8.93 -3.21 9.32
CA ASN A 68 9.06 -1.86 8.78
C ASN A 68 7.67 -1.26 8.56
N VAL A 69 7.34 -0.19 9.29
CA VAL A 69 6.00 0.41 9.31
C VAL A 69 6.03 1.75 8.59
N ALA A 70 5.18 1.87 7.57
CA ALA A 70 4.85 3.13 6.93
C ALA A 70 3.37 3.43 7.17
N LEU A 71 3.12 4.46 7.97
CA LEU A 71 1.78 4.89 8.29
C LEU A 71 1.14 5.59 7.10
N SER A 72 -0.17 5.41 6.99
CA SER A 72 -0.97 6.20 6.06
C SER A 72 -0.81 7.69 6.35
N GLN A 73 -1.07 8.53 5.35
CA GLN A 73 -1.05 9.97 5.47
C GLN A 73 -1.92 10.46 6.64
N ARG A 74 -3.05 9.79 6.91
CA ARG A 74 -3.93 10.10 8.05
C ARG A 74 -3.31 9.77 9.40
N ASN A 75 -2.48 8.74 9.48
CA ASN A 75 -1.95 8.22 10.74
C ASN A 75 -0.53 8.71 11.06
N ARG A 76 0.24 9.24 10.10
CA ARG A 76 1.61 9.74 10.35
C ARG A 76 1.68 10.75 11.49
N GLY A 77 0.68 11.62 11.62
CA GLY A 77 0.64 12.60 12.72
C GLY A 77 0.32 12.01 14.10
N THR A 78 -0.27 10.82 14.15
CA THR A 78 -0.63 10.15 15.41
C THR A 78 0.40 9.11 15.83
N GLY A 79 1.20 8.60 14.89
CA GLY A 79 2.15 7.51 15.16
C GLY A 79 1.46 6.16 15.41
N ARG A 80 0.17 6.03 15.08
CA ARG A 80 -0.65 4.87 15.45
C ARG A 80 -0.99 4.01 14.23
N ILE A 81 -0.85 2.69 14.39
CA ILE A 81 -1.33 1.71 13.42
C ILE A 81 -2.82 1.52 13.63
N THR A 82 -3.66 1.79 12.63
CA THR A 82 -5.13 1.62 12.73
C THR A 82 -5.69 0.68 11.68
N LYS A 83 -5.08 0.61 10.48
CA LYS A 83 -5.53 -0.27 9.40
C LYS A 83 -4.34 -0.94 8.70
N PRO A 84 -3.73 -1.96 9.33
CA PRO A 84 -2.54 -2.58 8.79
C PRO A 84 -2.84 -3.38 7.50
N LEU A 85 -2.06 -3.12 6.46
CA LEU A 85 -1.81 -4.04 5.35
C LEU A 85 -0.45 -4.68 5.60
N ILE A 86 -0.44 -5.98 5.87
CA ILE A 86 0.78 -6.72 6.17
C ILE A 86 1.29 -7.38 4.89
N VAL A 87 2.52 -7.04 4.53
CA VAL A 87 3.30 -7.69 3.47
C VAL A 87 4.42 -8.43 4.17
N VAL A 88 4.57 -9.71 3.84
CA VAL A 88 5.65 -10.53 4.38
C VAL A 88 6.65 -10.73 3.25
N GLU A 89 7.94 -10.58 3.54
CA GLU A 89 8.95 -11.00 2.59
C GLU A 89 8.74 -12.47 2.19
N GLY A 90 9.18 -12.81 0.98
CA GLY A 90 9.14 -14.19 0.50
C GLY A 90 10.16 -15.08 1.19
N TYR A 91 10.32 -16.31 0.68
CA TYR A 91 11.46 -17.13 1.03
C TYR A 91 12.73 -16.50 0.43
N ASP A 92 13.43 -15.72 1.25
CA ASP A 92 14.64 -15.01 0.86
C ASP A 92 15.87 -15.91 1.03
N ILE A 93 16.43 -16.38 -0.10
CA ILE A 93 17.62 -17.22 -0.14
C ILE A 93 18.93 -16.43 -0.17
N SER A 94 18.88 -15.10 -0.17
CA SER A 94 20.09 -14.26 -0.26
C SER A 94 21.13 -14.59 0.81
N GLY A 95 20.70 -14.96 2.01
CA GLY A 95 21.57 -15.39 3.11
C GLY A 95 22.33 -16.71 2.87
N VAL A 96 21.91 -17.52 1.90
CA VAL A 96 22.54 -18.81 1.54
C VAL A 96 23.19 -18.75 0.16
N ALA A 97 22.59 -18.01 -0.77
CA ALA A 97 23.03 -17.89 -2.15
C ALA A 97 23.32 -16.43 -2.52
N LEU A 98 24.28 -15.82 -1.80
CA LEU A 98 24.68 -14.40 -1.90
C LEU A 98 25.01 -13.92 -3.32
N LEU A 99 25.35 -14.82 -4.25
CA LEU A 99 25.70 -14.49 -5.64
C LEU A 99 24.52 -14.61 -6.61
N LEU A 100 23.39 -15.16 -6.17
CA LEU A 100 22.23 -15.43 -7.03
C LEU A 100 21.11 -14.42 -6.84
N GLN A 101 20.97 -13.85 -5.64
CA GLN A 101 19.86 -12.95 -5.33
C GLN A 101 20.22 -12.02 -4.16
N ASP A 102 19.88 -10.73 -4.31
CA ASP A 102 19.89 -9.78 -3.21
C ASP A 102 18.68 -9.96 -2.30
N ALA A 103 18.80 -9.54 -1.03
CA ALA A 103 17.70 -9.60 -0.09
C ALA A 103 16.56 -8.68 -0.55
N TYR A 104 15.31 -9.16 -0.48
CA TYR A 104 14.16 -8.36 -0.91
C TYR A 104 13.60 -7.56 0.27
N ARG A 105 13.84 -6.24 0.25
CA ARG A 105 13.60 -5.37 1.40
C ARG A 105 12.38 -4.48 1.20
N TYR A 106 12.05 -3.72 2.26
CA TYR A 106 10.95 -2.76 2.25
C TYR A 106 11.05 -1.77 1.07
N GLU A 107 12.24 -1.23 0.81
CA GLU A 107 12.48 -0.29 -0.29
C GLU A 107 12.21 -0.90 -1.67
N ASP A 108 12.49 -2.19 -1.86
CA ASP A 108 12.22 -2.91 -3.11
C ASP A 108 10.72 -3.08 -3.32
N PHE A 109 9.97 -3.36 -2.24
CA PHE A 109 8.51 -3.40 -2.29
C PHE A 109 7.93 -2.02 -2.66
N ILE A 110 8.43 -0.95 -2.05
CA ILE A 110 8.02 0.41 -2.40
C ILE A 110 8.35 0.73 -3.86
N GLY A 111 9.54 0.35 -4.35
CA GLY A 111 9.91 0.46 -5.75
C GLY A 111 8.93 -0.27 -6.68
N ALA A 112 8.60 -1.52 -6.35
CA ALA A 112 7.69 -2.34 -7.15
C ALA A 112 6.28 -1.75 -7.25
N ILE A 113 5.69 -1.28 -6.14
CA ILE A 113 4.36 -0.66 -6.18
C ILE A 113 4.37 0.74 -6.82
N ASN A 114 5.53 1.42 -6.86
CA ASN A 114 5.67 2.70 -7.57
C ASN A 114 5.82 2.50 -9.07
N ALA A 115 6.41 1.39 -9.53
CA ALA A 115 6.55 1.08 -10.95
C ALA A 115 5.20 0.94 -11.67
N THR A 116 4.12 0.60 -10.94
CA THR A 116 2.77 0.54 -11.54
C THR A 116 2.28 1.90 -12.07
N ASN A 117 2.87 3.01 -11.60
CA ASN A 117 2.57 4.35 -12.11
C ASN A 117 2.79 4.46 -13.61
N GLU A 118 3.84 3.79 -14.11
CA GLU A 118 4.19 3.76 -15.54
C GLU A 118 3.13 3.03 -16.38
N GLN A 119 2.32 2.18 -15.73
CA GLN A 119 1.22 1.42 -16.33
C GLN A 119 -0.13 2.15 -16.20
N GLY A 120 -0.14 3.41 -15.72
CA GLY A 120 -1.34 4.24 -15.59
C GLY A 120 -2.15 4.00 -14.32
N TYR A 121 -1.64 3.19 -13.37
CA TYR A 121 -2.29 2.94 -12.08
C TYR A 121 -1.35 3.23 -10.92
N ASN A 122 -1.67 4.22 -10.09
CA ASN A 122 -0.87 4.54 -8.90
C ASN A 122 -1.28 3.69 -7.71
N PHE A 123 -0.62 2.53 -7.55
CA PHE A 123 -0.97 1.59 -6.49
C PHE A 123 -0.59 2.12 -5.10
N ASN A 124 0.58 2.77 -4.96
CA ASN A 124 1.01 3.37 -3.70
C ASN A 124 -0.01 4.40 -3.18
N GLN A 125 -0.46 5.30 -4.06
CA GLN A 125 -1.52 6.26 -3.74
C GLN A 125 -2.86 5.60 -3.42
N ALA A 126 -3.22 4.53 -4.13
CA ALA A 126 -4.44 3.80 -3.87
C ALA A 126 -4.43 3.17 -2.46
N LEU A 127 -3.28 2.65 -2.02
CA LEU A 127 -3.10 2.09 -0.68
C LEU A 127 -3.09 3.17 0.41
N ASP A 128 -2.28 4.21 0.24
CA ASP A 128 -2.08 5.27 1.24
C ASP A 128 -3.27 6.23 1.29
N ASN A 129 -3.49 7.01 0.23
CA ASN A 129 -4.40 8.17 0.28
C ASN A 129 -5.87 7.80 0.06
N VAL A 130 -6.14 6.73 -0.70
CA VAL A 130 -7.51 6.31 -1.01
C VAL A 130 -8.01 5.30 0.04
N ALA A 131 -7.29 4.19 0.22
CA ALA A 131 -7.71 3.11 1.10
C ALA A 131 -7.30 3.31 2.57
N ASN A 132 -6.36 4.22 2.86
CA ASN A 132 -5.83 4.53 4.20
C ASN A 132 -5.27 3.30 4.93
N TYR A 133 -4.51 2.46 4.23
CA TYR A 133 -3.76 1.39 4.88
C TYR A 133 -2.49 1.93 5.53
N ASP A 134 -2.12 1.38 6.68
CA ASP A 134 -0.76 1.46 7.20
C ASP A 134 -0.01 0.26 6.64
N LEU A 135 1.02 0.49 5.83
CA LEU A 135 1.81 -0.59 5.24
C LEU A 135 2.81 -1.11 6.26
N ILE A 136 2.80 -2.42 6.48
CA ILE A 136 3.76 -3.10 7.36
C ILE A 136 4.45 -4.18 6.56
N PHE A 137 5.75 -4.00 6.32
CA PHE A 137 6.59 -5.01 5.67
C PHE A 137 7.36 -5.80 6.71
N LEU A 138 7.19 -7.12 6.72
CA LEU A 138 7.89 -8.02 7.63
C LEU A 138 9.12 -8.60 6.94
N ASP A 139 10.29 -8.25 7.45
CA ASP A 139 11.60 -8.71 7.01
C ASP A 139 12.10 -9.77 8.02
N PHE A 140 12.38 -11.01 7.59
CA PHE A 140 12.85 -12.04 8.49
C PHE A 140 14.35 -11.84 8.75
N VAL A 141 14.72 -11.83 10.03
CA VAL A 141 16.14 -11.76 10.43
C VAL A 141 16.93 -12.96 9.89
N ASN A 142 16.27 -14.09 9.66
CA ASN A 142 16.78 -15.23 8.90
C ASN A 142 15.67 -15.83 8.04
N GLY A 143 15.50 -15.33 6.82
CA GLY A 143 14.50 -15.84 5.86
C GLY A 143 14.67 -17.33 5.51
N THR A 144 15.87 -17.89 5.70
CA THR A 144 16.16 -19.32 5.44
C THR A 144 16.03 -20.23 6.67
N ASP A 145 15.58 -19.71 7.82
CA ASP A 145 15.29 -20.54 8.99
C ASP A 145 14.22 -21.61 8.66
N ASP A 146 14.10 -22.60 9.54
CA ASP A 146 13.06 -23.62 9.43
C ASP A 146 11.67 -22.97 9.30
N ILE A 147 10.85 -23.49 8.38
CA ILE A 147 9.55 -22.89 8.04
C ILE A 147 8.61 -22.80 9.25
N VAL A 148 8.69 -23.74 10.20
CA VAL A 148 7.89 -23.71 11.43
C VAL A 148 8.38 -22.60 12.35
N ARG A 149 9.69 -22.34 12.39
CA ARG A 149 10.27 -21.22 13.13
C ARG A 149 9.89 -19.88 12.51
N ASN A 150 9.95 -19.75 11.19
CA ASN A 150 9.48 -18.55 10.50
C ASN A 150 7.97 -18.33 10.71
N ALA A 151 7.16 -19.39 10.70
CA ALA A 151 5.74 -19.28 11.03
C ALA A 151 5.50 -18.79 12.47
N ARG A 152 6.31 -19.25 13.45
CA ARG A 152 6.24 -18.74 14.83
C ARG A 152 6.64 -17.27 14.93
N ALA A 153 7.68 -16.87 14.22
CA ALA A 153 8.09 -15.46 14.16
C ALA A 153 6.96 -14.59 13.60
N PHE A 154 6.30 -15.03 12.52
CA PHE A 154 5.15 -14.35 11.94
C PHE A 154 3.97 -14.25 12.92
N GLN A 155 3.66 -15.33 13.65
CA GLN A 155 2.61 -15.29 14.69
C GLN A 155 2.92 -14.26 15.78
N GLN A 156 4.17 -14.20 16.24
CA GLN A 156 4.58 -13.20 17.23
C GLN A 156 4.50 -11.77 16.67
N ALA A 157 4.91 -11.55 15.41
CA ALA A 157 4.79 -10.27 14.75
C ALA A 157 3.33 -9.82 14.61
N LEU A 158 2.44 -10.73 14.22
CA LEU A 158 1.01 -10.44 14.12
C LEU A 158 0.40 -10.06 15.48
N ALA A 159 0.80 -10.75 16.55
CA ALA A 159 0.35 -10.44 17.91
C ALA A 159 0.82 -9.04 18.36
N GLU A 160 2.06 -8.67 18.07
CA GLU A 160 2.62 -7.34 18.39
C GLU A 160 1.88 -6.23 17.61
N ILE A 161 1.65 -6.43 16.30
CA ILE A 161 0.92 -5.47 15.46
C ILE A 161 -0.51 -5.29 15.96
N ASN A 162 -1.20 -6.38 16.31
CA ASN A 162 -2.55 -6.31 16.85
C ASN A 162 -2.62 -5.60 18.20
N THR A 163 -1.62 -5.81 19.07
CA THR A 163 -1.51 -5.10 20.35
C THR A 163 -1.41 -3.59 20.13
N ARG A 164 -0.55 -3.14 19.22
CA ARG A 164 -0.39 -1.71 18.88
C ARG A 164 -1.65 -1.13 18.24
N LYS A 165 -2.30 -1.91 17.37
CA LYS A 165 -3.57 -1.52 16.76
C LYS A 165 -4.66 -1.32 17.81
N ALA A 166 -4.79 -2.23 18.77
CA ALA A 166 -5.78 -2.13 19.83
C ALA A 166 -5.56 -0.91 20.74
N GLN A 167 -4.31 -0.48 20.94
CA GLN A 167 -3.99 0.74 21.68
C GLN A 167 -4.36 2.02 20.93
N ALA A 168 -4.59 1.96 19.62
CA ALA A 168 -4.88 3.13 18.80
C ALA A 168 -6.34 3.61 18.93
N GLY A 169 -7.27 2.74 19.33
CA GLY A 169 -8.72 2.99 19.42
C GLY A 169 -9.51 2.21 18.39
#